data_AF-A0A1X0QN48-F1
#
_entry.id   AF-A0A1X0QN48-F1
#
_cell.length_a   1.000
_cell.length_b   1.000
_cell.length_c   1.000
_cell.angle_alpha   90.00
_cell.angle_beta   90.00
_cell.angle_gamma   90.00
#
_symmetry.space_group_name_H-M   'P 1'
#
loop_
_entity.id
_entity.type
_entity.pdbx_description
1 polymer ?
#
loop_
_entity_poly.entity_id
_entity_poly.type
_entity_poly.pdbx_seq_one_letter_code
_entity_poly.pdbx_strand_id
1 'polypeptide(L)'
;ETLAVRASVRCRELGELFPGYLERTVATRSTCTLIPLLLHPISQPINTTKDEMLDRELCSDTTTFYTSLYSSTSPDQCTIGELLGSLPDTLRLPLTEQQIMVAPITFDDILQCVSRCPKTSSPGSDGLSYGVLRLIISHPACRELSLAAFNSALTDGMFPSSW
;
A
#
# COMPACT_ATOMS: atom_id res chain seq x y z
N GLU A 1 -3.39 -20.16 38.38
CA GLU A 1 -4.19 -20.57 37.22
C GLU A 1 -4.69 -19.34 36.48
N THR A 2 -4.11 -19.01 35.33
CA THR A 2 -4.53 -17.88 34.49
C THR A 2 -5.19 -18.42 33.23
N LEU A 3 -6.52 -18.49 33.27
CA LEU A 3 -7.39 -18.88 32.16
C LEU A 3 -7.35 -17.80 31.07
N ALA A 4 -6.59 -18.04 30.01
CA ALA A 4 -6.71 -17.29 28.76
C ALA A 4 -7.96 -17.77 28.01
N VAL A 5 -9.00 -16.94 27.96
CA VAL A 5 -10.22 -17.17 27.19
C VAL A 5 -9.88 -17.07 25.70
N ARG A 6 -9.65 -18.22 25.05
CA ARG A 6 -9.62 -18.32 23.58
C ARG A 6 -11.05 -18.34 23.07
N ALA A 7 -11.37 -17.40 22.20
CA ALA A 7 -12.66 -17.28 21.51
C ALA A 7 -13.20 -18.64 21.08
N SER A 8 -14.40 -18.97 21.57
CA SER A 8 -15.12 -20.22 21.37
C SER A 8 -15.70 -20.36 19.95
N VAL A 9 -14.88 -20.15 18.93
CA VAL A 9 -15.24 -20.35 17.52
C VAL A 9 -14.34 -21.44 16.95
N ARG A 10 -14.87 -22.67 16.91
CA ARG A 10 -14.24 -23.77 16.16
C ARG A 10 -14.55 -23.59 14.68
N CYS A 11 -13.69 -22.89 13.95
CA CYS A 11 -13.64 -23.00 12.50
C CYS A 11 -13.19 -24.43 12.15
N ARG A 12 -14.13 -25.31 11.83
CA ARG A 12 -13.87 -26.63 11.24
C ARG A 12 -14.21 -26.50 9.76
N GLU A 13 -13.21 -26.57 8.89
CA GLU A 13 -13.42 -26.44 7.44
C GLU A 13 -14.33 -27.55 6.88
N LEU A 14 -14.38 -28.75 7.50
CA LEU A 14 -15.20 -29.89 7.05
C LEU A 14 -15.84 -30.73 8.18
N GLY A 15 -16.05 -30.17 9.38
CA GLY A 15 -16.79 -30.88 10.46
C GLY A 15 -16.05 -32.03 11.16
N GLU A 16 -14.72 -32.05 11.11
CA GLU A 16 -13.90 -33.14 11.64
C GLU A 16 -14.03 -33.34 13.16
N LEU A 17 -14.28 -34.58 13.58
CA LEU A 17 -14.48 -34.98 14.98
C LEU A 17 -13.30 -35.76 15.58
N PHE A 18 -12.34 -36.18 14.76
CA PHE A 18 -11.28 -37.10 15.17
C PHE A 18 -10.08 -36.36 15.77
N PRO A 19 -9.73 -36.61 17.05
CA PRO A 19 -8.59 -35.97 17.71
C PRO A 19 -7.27 -36.19 16.97
N GLY A 20 -7.04 -37.39 16.45
CA GLY A 20 -5.81 -37.71 15.71
C GLY A 20 -5.71 -37.07 14.32
N TYR A 21 -6.83 -36.61 13.76
CA TYR A 21 -6.79 -35.75 12.57
C TYR A 21 -6.37 -34.35 12.97
N LEU A 22 -6.99 -33.75 14.00
CA LEU A 22 -6.61 -32.43 14.49
C LEU A 22 -5.15 -32.36 14.93
N GLU A 23 -4.65 -33.40 15.61
CA GLU A 23 -3.24 -33.50 16.00
C GLU A 23 -2.33 -33.57 14.77
N ARG A 24 -2.69 -34.37 13.75
CA ARG A 24 -1.98 -34.40 12.48
C ARG A 24 -2.02 -33.04 11.78
N THR A 25 -3.17 -32.38 11.68
CA THR A 25 -3.29 -31.06 11.06
C THR A 25 -2.49 -30.01 11.81
N VAL A 26 -2.48 -30.05 13.15
CA VAL A 26 -1.65 -29.15 13.98
C VAL A 26 -0.17 -29.45 13.76
N ALA A 27 0.24 -30.72 13.73
CA ALA A 27 1.61 -31.11 13.44
C ALA A 27 2.02 -30.67 12.02
N THR A 28 1.22 -30.96 10.99
CA THR A 28 1.44 -30.53 9.61
C THR A 28 1.51 -29.02 9.49
N ARG A 29 0.58 -28.27 10.10
CA ARG A 29 0.62 -26.81 10.12
C ARG A 29 1.87 -26.29 10.82
N SER A 30 2.31 -26.93 11.91
CA SER A 30 3.54 -26.56 12.62
C SER A 30 4.78 -26.81 11.76
N THR A 31 4.77 -27.83 10.90
CA THR A 31 5.83 -28.08 9.91
C THR A 31 5.78 -27.07 8.76
N CYS A 32 4.58 -26.67 8.31
CA CYS A 32 4.37 -25.73 7.21
C CYS A 32 4.44 -24.24 7.61
N THR A 33 4.59 -23.91 8.89
CA THR A 33 4.84 -22.52 9.35
C THR A 33 6.29 -22.07 9.23
N LEU A 34 7.20 -22.99 8.90
CA LEU A 34 8.61 -22.67 8.70
C LEU A 34 8.85 -22.36 7.23
N ILE A 35 9.16 -21.09 6.96
CA ILE A 35 9.74 -20.67 5.69
C ILE A 35 11.10 -21.39 5.58
N PRO A 36 11.36 -22.22 4.56
CA PRO A 36 12.67 -22.82 4.37
C PRO A 36 13.77 -21.76 4.26
N LEU A 37 14.98 -22.12 4.70
CA LEU A 37 16.24 -21.37 4.66
C LEU A 37 16.24 -20.19 3.67
N LEU A 38 16.14 -18.97 4.18
CA LEU A 38 16.33 -17.76 3.39
C LEU A 38 17.83 -17.51 3.26
N LEU A 39 18.32 -17.48 2.02
CA LEU A 39 19.72 -17.19 1.72
C LEU A 39 19.91 -15.67 1.67
N HIS A 40 20.78 -15.14 2.54
CA HIS A 40 21.19 -13.74 2.43
C HIS A 40 22.07 -13.58 1.16
N PRO A 41 21.83 -12.57 0.30
CA PRO A 41 22.52 -12.41 -0.98
C PRO A 41 24.04 -12.18 -0.86
N ILE A 42 24.53 -11.79 0.32
CA ILE A 42 25.96 -11.50 0.57
C ILE A 42 26.62 -12.55 1.48
N SER A 43 25.84 -13.23 2.33
CA SER A 43 26.35 -14.18 3.32
C SER A 43 25.55 -15.49 3.24
N GLN A 44 26.08 -16.48 2.53
CA GLN A 44 25.60 -17.86 2.67
C GLN A 44 26.37 -18.58 3.80
N PRO A 45 25.77 -19.56 4.52
CA PRO A 45 24.36 -19.75 4.88
C PRO A 45 24.09 -19.38 6.36
N ILE A 46 22.90 -18.84 6.66
CA ILE A 46 22.42 -18.64 8.04
C ILE A 46 21.69 -19.92 8.46
N ASN A 47 22.16 -20.60 9.51
CA ASN A 47 21.54 -21.83 9.99
C ASN A 47 20.11 -21.58 10.51
N THR A 48 19.28 -22.60 10.32
CA THR A 48 17.82 -22.59 10.50
C THR A 48 17.41 -23.05 11.89
N THR A 49 17.34 -22.12 12.84
CA THR A 49 16.61 -22.34 14.09
C THR A 49 15.50 -21.29 14.24
N LYS A 50 14.39 -21.66 14.87
CA LYS A 50 13.22 -20.77 15.07
C LYS A 50 13.57 -19.48 15.82
N ASP A 51 14.57 -19.54 16.70
CA ASP A 51 15.07 -18.38 17.45
C ASP A 51 15.93 -17.44 16.59
N GLU A 52 16.65 -17.97 15.59
CA GLU A 52 17.41 -17.18 14.61
C GLU A 52 16.50 -16.51 13.57
N MET A 53 15.29 -17.04 13.35
CA MET A 53 14.28 -16.37 12.51
C MET A 53 13.70 -15.10 13.14
N LEU A 54 13.68 -15.04 14.47
CA LEU A 54 13.31 -13.85 15.23
C LEU A 54 14.49 -12.88 15.39
N ASP A 55 15.68 -13.29 14.94
CA ASP A 55 16.85 -12.45 15.03
C ASP A 55 16.72 -11.22 14.14
N ARG A 56 17.26 -10.11 14.65
CA ARG A 56 17.09 -8.77 14.07
C ARG A 56 17.72 -8.69 12.67
N GLU A 57 18.75 -9.50 12.43
CA GLU A 57 19.50 -9.59 11.17
C GLU A 57 18.63 -10.22 10.07
N LEU A 58 18.01 -11.38 10.30
CA LEU A 58 17.12 -12.01 9.31
C LEU A 58 15.87 -11.16 9.02
N CYS A 59 15.33 -10.47 10.03
CA CYS A 59 14.22 -9.53 9.85
C CYS A 59 14.64 -8.31 9.00
N SER A 60 15.85 -7.80 9.20
CA SER A 60 16.42 -6.73 8.36
C SER A 60 16.64 -7.19 6.91
N ASP A 61 17.14 -8.41 6.72
CA ASP A 61 17.46 -8.96 5.41
C ASP A 61 16.22 -9.25 4.58
N THR A 62 15.21 -9.86 5.20
CA THR A 62 13.89 -10.06 4.58
C THR A 62 13.24 -8.74 4.25
N THR A 63 13.29 -7.77 5.16
CA THR A 63 12.77 -6.41 4.90
C THR A 63 13.49 -5.78 3.72
N THR A 64 14.82 -5.86 3.65
CA THR A 64 15.62 -5.29 2.56
C THR A 64 15.32 -5.97 1.22
N PHE A 65 15.25 -7.30 1.21
CA PHE A 65 14.94 -8.07 0.00
C PHE A 65 13.55 -7.72 -0.55
N TYR A 66 12.52 -7.77 0.30
CA TYR A 66 11.16 -7.46 -0.15
C TYR A 66 10.99 -5.97 -0.45
N THR A 67 11.66 -5.08 0.29
CA THR A 67 11.69 -3.66 -0.04
C THR A 67 12.30 -3.47 -1.42
N SER A 68 13.42 -4.12 -1.74
CA SER A 68 14.02 -4.04 -3.08
C SER A 68 13.14 -4.66 -4.16
N LEU A 69 12.47 -5.79 -3.88
CA LEU A 69 11.61 -6.48 -4.84
C LEU A 69 10.36 -5.66 -5.19
N TYR A 70 9.80 -4.98 -4.20
CA TYR A 70 8.60 -4.14 -4.33
C TYR A 70 8.93 -2.65 -4.49
N SER A 71 10.20 -2.27 -4.54
CA SER A 71 10.61 -0.90 -4.85
C SER A 71 10.30 -0.63 -6.31
N SER A 72 9.51 0.41 -6.55
CA SER A 72 9.21 0.87 -7.91
C SER A 72 10.51 1.25 -8.63
N THR A 73 10.85 0.51 -9.69
CA THR A 73 11.85 0.98 -10.66
C THR A 73 11.28 2.18 -11.40
N SER A 74 12.01 3.29 -11.44
CA SER A 74 11.60 4.46 -12.22
C SER A 74 11.46 4.03 -13.68
N PRO A 75 10.34 4.35 -14.35
CA PRO A 75 10.17 3.99 -15.74
C PRO A 75 11.22 4.69 -16.60
N ASP A 76 11.74 3.99 -17.60
CA ASP A 76 12.66 4.59 -18.56
C ASP A 76 11.91 5.57 -19.48
N GLN A 77 12.22 6.86 -19.32
CA GLN A 77 11.57 7.93 -20.07
C GLN A 77 11.87 7.86 -21.57
N CYS A 78 13.01 7.27 -21.97
CA CYS A 78 13.36 7.05 -23.37
C CYS A 78 12.40 6.05 -24.02
N THR A 79 12.22 4.88 -23.39
CA THR A 79 11.26 3.86 -23.86
C THR A 79 9.82 4.41 -23.92
N ILE A 80 9.40 5.22 -22.95
CA ILE A 80 8.08 5.87 -22.98
C ILE A 80 7.97 6.80 -24.21
N GLY A 81 9.00 7.62 -24.47
CA GLY A 81 9.03 8.53 -25.61
C GLY A 81 8.96 7.79 -26.95
N GLU A 82 9.70 6.70 -27.09
CA GLU A 82 9.67 5.84 -28.29
C GLU A 82 8.27 5.23 -28.50
N LEU A 83 7.66 4.69 -27.43
CA LEU A 83 6.32 4.14 -27.47
C LEU A 83 5.28 5.19 -27.89
N LEU A 84 5.30 6.38 -27.27
CA LEU A 84 4.38 7.47 -27.59
C LEU A 84 4.63 8.07 -28.98
N GLY A 85 5.86 8.00 -29.48
CA GLY A 85 6.24 8.39 -30.84
C GLY A 85 5.72 7.43 -31.90
N SER A 86 5.56 6.15 -31.56
CA SER A 86 5.01 5.13 -32.47
C SER A 86 3.49 5.22 -32.67
N LEU A 87 2.79 5.97 -31.79
CA LEU A 87 1.34 6.12 -31.85
C LEU A 87 0.91 7.12 -32.92
N PRO A 88 -0.13 6.81 -33.72
CA PRO A 88 -0.68 7.73 -34.70
C PRO A 88 -1.36 8.94 -34.05
N ASP A 89 -1.32 10.09 -34.74
CA ASP A 89 -1.91 11.35 -34.26
C ASP A 89 -3.43 11.27 -34.02
N THR A 90 -4.13 10.34 -34.67
CA THR A 90 -5.56 10.12 -34.48
C THR A 90 -5.93 9.64 -33.07
N LEU A 91 -4.97 9.10 -32.32
CA LEU A 91 -5.15 8.67 -30.93
C LEU A 91 -4.73 9.75 -29.93
N ARG A 92 -4.16 10.87 -30.39
CA ARG A 92 -3.76 11.97 -29.52
C ARG A 92 -4.98 12.84 -29.22
N LEU A 93 -5.10 13.23 -27.96
CA LEU A 93 -6.11 14.19 -27.54
C LEU A 93 -5.90 15.52 -28.29
N PRO A 94 -6.97 16.27 -28.61
CA PRO A 94 -6.85 17.63 -29.10
C PRO A 94 -6.00 18.48 -28.15
N LEU A 95 -5.25 19.44 -28.69
CA LEU A 95 -4.37 20.32 -27.89
C LEU A 95 -5.14 21.02 -26.75
N THR A 96 -6.38 21.42 -26.99
CA THR A 96 -7.24 22.04 -25.97
C THR A 96 -7.52 21.11 -24.80
N GLU A 97 -7.80 19.83 -25.06
CA GLU A 97 -8.06 18.85 -24.01
C GLU A 97 -6.77 18.51 -23.26
N GLN A 98 -5.64 18.40 -23.96
CA GLN A 98 -4.33 18.24 -23.34
C GLN A 98 -4.06 19.39 -22.36
N GLN A 99 -4.27 20.65 -22.80
CA GLN A 99 -4.06 21.83 -21.95
C GLN A 99 -4.97 21.84 -20.73
N ILE A 100 -6.23 21.40 -20.85
CA ILE A 100 -7.16 21.28 -19.72
C ILE A 100 -6.67 20.25 -18.71
N MET A 101 -6.12 19.11 -19.17
CA MET A 101 -5.63 18.06 -18.28
C MET A 101 -4.42 18.46 -17.44
N VAL A 102 -3.58 19.37 -17.93
CA VAL A 102 -2.40 19.88 -17.22
C VAL A 102 -2.62 21.26 -16.60
N ALA A 103 -3.84 21.80 -16.69
CA ALA A 103 -4.16 23.09 -16.12
C ALA A 103 -4.05 23.03 -14.58
N PRO A 104 -3.58 24.11 -13.92
CA PRO A 104 -3.54 24.18 -12.47
C PRO A 104 -4.93 23.96 -11.85
N ILE A 105 -4.97 23.14 -10.80
CA ILE A 105 -6.18 22.83 -10.04
C ILE A 105 -6.61 24.08 -9.27
N THR A 106 -7.86 24.51 -9.46
CA THR A 106 -8.42 25.65 -8.74
C THR A 106 -8.98 25.22 -7.38
N PHE A 107 -9.20 26.20 -6.50
CA PHE A 107 -9.77 25.89 -5.19
C PHE A 107 -11.23 25.43 -5.28
N ASP A 108 -11.97 25.95 -6.27
CA ASP A 108 -13.35 25.53 -6.51
C ASP A 108 -13.42 24.08 -6.99
N ASP A 109 -12.46 23.62 -7.80
CA ASP A 109 -12.34 22.21 -8.21
C ASP A 109 -12.15 21.31 -6.98
N ILE A 110 -11.28 21.72 -6.05
CA ILE A 110 -11.02 20.99 -4.80
C ILE A 110 -12.28 20.94 -3.94
N LEU A 111 -12.97 22.07 -3.74
CA LEU A 111 -14.22 22.11 -2.97
C LEU A 111 -15.31 21.24 -3.60
N GLN A 112 -15.41 21.25 -4.92
CA GLN A 112 -16.37 20.42 -5.65
C GLN A 112 -16.07 18.93 -5.43
N CYS A 113 -14.81 18.51 -5.52
CA CYS A 113 -14.40 17.13 -5.25
C CYS A 113 -14.73 16.71 -3.81
N VAL A 114 -14.38 17.55 -2.84
CA VAL A 114 -14.62 17.29 -1.41
C VAL A 114 -16.11 17.25 -1.06
N SER A 115 -16.95 17.99 -1.79
CA SER A 115 -18.40 17.96 -1.60
C SER A 115 -19.02 16.58 -1.91
N ARG A 116 -18.36 15.80 -2.78
CA ARG A 116 -18.79 14.46 -3.21
C ARG A 116 -18.30 13.36 -2.28
N CYS A 117 -17.43 13.67 -1.30
CA CYS A 117 -16.93 12.67 -0.37
C CYS A 117 -18.09 12.05 0.45
N PRO A 118 -18.10 10.71 0.62
CA PRO A 118 -19.14 10.04 1.38
C PRO A 118 -19.09 10.45 2.85
N LYS A 119 -20.26 10.65 3.46
CA LYS A 119 -20.39 11.05 4.87
C LYS A 119 -20.06 9.91 5.84
N THR A 120 -20.19 8.67 5.38
CA THR A 120 -20.03 7.44 6.17
C THR A 120 -19.05 6.54 5.45
N SER A 121 -17.77 6.79 5.65
CA SER A 121 -16.70 5.87 5.28
C SER A 121 -15.87 5.57 6.52
N SER A 122 -15.25 4.38 6.54
CA SER A 122 -14.17 4.12 7.49
C SER A 122 -13.02 5.09 7.21
N PRO A 123 -12.32 5.57 8.25
CA PRO A 123 -11.11 6.37 8.08
C PRO A 123 -10.01 5.62 7.35
N GLY A 124 -9.08 6.36 6.75
CA GLY A 124 -7.86 5.82 6.17
C GLY A 124 -6.87 5.33 7.23
N SER A 125 -5.65 4.99 6.80
CA SER A 125 -4.51 4.69 7.69
C SER A 125 -4.15 5.88 8.60
N ASP A 126 -4.52 7.09 8.19
CA ASP A 126 -4.37 8.34 8.95
C ASP A 126 -5.42 8.52 10.07
N GLY A 127 -6.46 7.68 10.12
CA GLY A 127 -7.53 7.78 11.09
C GLY A 127 -8.49 8.96 10.88
N LEU A 128 -8.38 9.71 9.77
CA LEU A 128 -9.25 10.84 9.48
C LEU A 128 -10.44 10.43 8.60
N SER A 129 -11.64 10.85 9.00
CA SER A 129 -12.83 10.66 8.17
C SER A 129 -12.97 11.76 7.12
N TYR A 130 -13.69 11.48 6.02
CA TYR A 130 -13.99 12.51 5.02
C TYR A 130 -14.76 13.72 5.58
N GLY A 131 -15.49 13.56 6.69
CA GLY A 131 -16.13 14.68 7.37
C GLY A 131 -15.11 15.68 7.92
N VAL A 132 -14.03 15.19 8.52
CA VAL A 132 -12.92 16.01 9.03
C VAL A 132 -12.15 16.64 7.87
N LEU A 133 -11.83 15.85 6.83
CA LEU A 133 -11.17 16.35 5.62
C LEU A 133 -11.94 17.53 5.01
N ARG A 134 -13.27 17.39 4.89
CA ARG A 134 -14.14 18.44 4.36
C ARG A 134 -14.09 19.71 5.19
N LEU A 135 -14.08 19.59 6.51
CA LEU A 135 -14.01 20.73 7.42
C LEU A 135 -12.67 21.46 7.28
N ILE A 136 -11.56 20.72 7.20
CA ILE A 136 -10.22 21.28 7.03
C ILE A 136 -10.13 22.03 5.70
N ILE A 137 -10.47 21.39 4.59
CA ILE A 137 -10.35 22.00 3.25
C ILE A 137 -11.29 23.20 3.09
N SER A 138 -12.47 23.17 3.72
CA SER A 138 -13.40 24.31 3.68
C SER A 138 -12.93 25.49 4.52
N HIS A 139 -11.94 25.32 5.40
CA HIS A 139 -11.46 26.38 6.26
C HIS A 139 -10.53 27.34 5.48
N PRO A 140 -10.75 28.66 5.49
CA PRO A 140 -9.98 29.62 4.70
C PRO A 140 -8.46 29.56 4.94
N ALA A 141 -8.02 29.28 6.17
CA ALA A 141 -6.59 29.17 6.49
C ALA A 141 -5.89 27.99 5.80
N CYS A 142 -6.64 26.99 5.35
CA CYS A 142 -6.11 25.81 4.67
C CYS A 142 -6.12 25.94 3.15
N ARG A 143 -6.64 27.05 2.60
CA ARG A 143 -6.77 27.27 1.14
C ARG A 143 -5.42 27.18 0.42
N GLU A 144 -4.47 28.00 0.85
CA GLU A 144 -3.15 28.07 0.21
C GLU A 144 -2.39 26.75 0.33
N LEU A 145 -2.48 26.10 1.51
CA LEU A 145 -1.88 24.80 1.73
C LEU A 145 -2.49 23.72 0.82
N SER A 146 -3.81 23.72 0.67
CA SER A 146 -4.52 22.78 -0.21
C SER A 146 -4.11 22.99 -1.66
N LEU A 147 -4.14 24.23 -2.15
CA LEU A 147 -3.72 24.57 -3.51
C LEU A 147 -2.27 24.17 -3.78
N ALA A 148 -1.35 24.44 -2.84
CA ALA A 148 0.04 24.06 -2.96
C ALA A 148 0.19 22.53 -3.02
N ALA A 149 -0.44 21.80 -2.11
CA ALA A 149 -0.35 20.34 -2.08
C ALA A 149 -0.83 19.68 -3.39
N PHE A 150 -2.01 20.09 -3.90
CA PHE A 150 -2.56 19.53 -5.13
C PHE A 150 -1.78 19.93 -6.38
N ASN A 151 -1.35 21.20 -6.49
CA ASN A 151 -0.62 21.65 -7.68
C ASN A 151 0.85 21.21 -7.71
N SER A 152 1.51 21.06 -6.55
CA SER A 152 2.84 20.43 -6.48
C SER A 152 2.78 18.95 -6.83
N ALA A 153 1.72 18.24 -6.44
CA ALA A 153 1.51 16.87 -6.87
C ALA A 153 1.29 16.76 -8.39
N LEU A 154 0.48 17.66 -8.98
CA LEU A 154 0.21 17.67 -10.41
C LEU A 154 1.45 18.04 -11.26
N THR A 155 2.19 19.07 -10.84
CA THR A 155 3.26 19.65 -11.66
C THR A 155 4.60 18.98 -11.42
N ASP A 156 4.94 18.74 -10.15
CA ASP A 156 6.28 18.29 -9.75
C ASP A 156 6.31 16.81 -9.37
N GLY A 157 5.16 16.14 -9.36
CA GLY A 157 5.04 14.77 -8.84
C GLY A 157 5.42 14.65 -7.37
N MET A 158 5.35 15.75 -6.61
CA MET A 158 5.69 15.77 -5.20
C MET A 158 4.47 15.37 -4.36
N PHE A 159 4.54 14.20 -3.75
CA PHE A 159 3.51 13.68 -2.86
C PHE A 159 4.02 13.69 -1.41
N PRO A 160 3.14 13.95 -0.43
CA PRO A 160 3.47 13.73 0.97
C PRO A 160 3.91 12.27 1.19
N SER A 161 4.91 12.05 2.04
CA SER A 161 5.39 10.69 2.36
C SER A 161 4.35 9.81 3.05
N SER A 162 3.25 10.40 3.51
CA SER A 162 2.13 9.71 4.13
C SER A 162 1.04 9.26 3.14
N TRP A 163 1.15 9.62 1.86
CA TRP A 163 0.28 9.11 0.78
C TRP A 163 0.86 7.83 0.21
#